data_AF-A0A2V7HEI0-F1
#
_entry.id   AF-A0A2V7HEI0-F1
#
_cell.length_a   1.000
_cell.length_b   1.000
_cell.length_c   1.000
_cell.angle_alpha   90.00
_cell.angle_beta   90.00
_cell.angle_gamma   90.00
#
_symmetry.space_group_name_H-M   'P 1'
#
loop_
_entity.id
_entity.type
_entity.pdbx_description
1 polymer ?
#
loop_
_entity_poly.entity_id
_entity_poly.type
_entity_poly.pdbx_seq_one_letter_code
_entity_poly.pdbx_strand_id
1 'polypeptide(L)'
;MRVGLLGAVLLAASPVRLSAQSEPLAAPLQFYASRQASDSDDYWRHFALGFGASILAHESAHVISSLVMGFHPYYALDHGRPTVFSGIDSDKYPHQQFIFSAAGLTTQALINEAILDIPHAGGGPIERGLLAGGIGTTLFYITLGRNASVSDISVMARTSSLSKTELSLIFGGFSAIQAWRISRYPRYAHFFARPTDSGLAIGFSY
;
A
#
# COMPACT_ATOMS: atom_id res chain seq x y z
N MET A 1 -30.36 -68.32 -37.86
CA MET A 1 -30.82 -67.46 -38.98
C MET A 1 -32.31 -67.20 -38.78
N ARG A 2 -32.77 -65.93 -38.86
CA ARG A 2 -34.13 -65.37 -38.55
C ARG A 2 -34.36 -65.13 -37.04
N VAL A 3 -34.46 -63.91 -36.48
CA VAL A 3 -35.21 -62.64 -36.73
C VAL A 3 -36.69 -62.68 -36.31
N GLY A 4 -37.09 -61.74 -35.44
CA GLY A 4 -38.46 -61.24 -35.21
C GLY A 4 -38.88 -61.21 -33.72
N LEU A 5 -38.85 -60.05 -33.02
CA LEU A 5 -39.93 -59.04 -32.82
C LEU A 5 -41.19 -59.57 -32.11
N LEU A 6 -41.97 -58.86 -31.29
CA LEU A 6 -41.91 -57.66 -30.42
C LEU A 6 -43.37 -57.47 -29.91
N GLY A 7 -43.58 -56.96 -28.69
CA GLY A 7 -44.86 -56.38 -28.24
C GLY A 7 -45.67 -57.28 -27.29
N ALA A 8 -46.29 -56.79 -26.21
CA ALA A 8 -46.50 -55.44 -25.70
C ALA A 8 -46.82 -55.54 -24.19
N VAL A 9 -46.41 -54.56 -23.38
CA VAL A 9 -46.91 -54.39 -22.01
C VAL A 9 -47.47 -52.97 -21.87
N LEU A 10 -48.74 -52.91 -21.48
CA LEU A 10 -49.52 -51.69 -21.28
C LEU A 10 -48.99 -50.83 -20.12
N LEU A 11 -49.02 -49.53 -20.36
CA LEU A 11 -48.84 -48.44 -19.41
C LEU A 11 -49.97 -48.39 -18.37
N ALA A 12 -49.62 -48.26 -17.09
CA ALA A 12 -50.47 -47.67 -16.06
C ALA A 12 -49.69 -46.53 -15.41
N ALA A 13 -50.04 -45.29 -15.75
CA ALA A 13 -49.48 -44.09 -15.15
C ALA A 13 -50.25 -43.77 -13.85
N SER A 14 -49.54 -43.73 -12.72
CA SER A 14 -50.02 -43.09 -11.49
C SER A 14 -49.33 -41.73 -11.34
N PRO A 15 -50.03 -40.67 -10.92
CA PRO A 15 -49.43 -39.34 -10.80
C PRO A 15 -48.52 -39.28 -9.58
N VAL A 16 -47.23 -39.07 -9.81
CA VAL A 16 -46.28 -38.66 -8.77
C VAL A 16 -46.62 -37.22 -8.37
N ARG A 17 -47.18 -37.03 -7.18
CA ARG A 17 -47.21 -35.70 -6.53
C ARG A 17 -45.82 -35.40 -5.99
N LEU A 18 -45.02 -34.70 -6.78
CA LEU A 18 -43.81 -34.02 -6.30
C LEU A 18 -44.24 -32.79 -5.50
N SER A 19 -44.33 -32.93 -4.18
CA SER A 19 -44.30 -31.78 -3.28
C SER A 19 -42.88 -31.20 -3.35
N ALA A 20 -42.70 -30.18 -4.19
CA ALA A 20 -41.51 -29.35 -4.16
C ALA A 20 -41.50 -28.56 -2.85
N GLN A 21 -40.76 -29.05 -1.86
CA GLN A 21 -40.24 -28.19 -0.81
C GLN A 21 -39.22 -27.25 -1.46
N SER A 22 -39.66 -26.04 -1.78
CA SER A 22 -38.79 -24.92 -2.07
C SER A 22 -38.10 -24.50 -0.78
N GLU A 23 -36.98 -25.15 -0.47
CA GLU A 23 -35.95 -24.61 0.43
C GLU A 23 -35.48 -23.26 -0.15
N PRO A 24 -35.48 -22.15 0.60
CA PRO A 24 -34.97 -20.89 0.10
C PRO A 24 -33.45 -20.99 -0.03
N LEU A 25 -32.96 -21.12 -1.27
CA LEU A 25 -31.54 -21.06 -1.71
C LEU A 25 -30.84 -19.71 -1.40
N ALA A 26 -31.40 -18.84 -0.55
CA ALA A 26 -30.91 -17.50 -0.27
C ALA A 26 -29.84 -17.45 0.84
N ALA A 27 -29.71 -18.47 1.68
CA ALA A 27 -28.82 -18.46 2.85
C ALA A 27 -27.31 -18.59 2.54
N PRO A 28 -26.84 -19.42 1.58
CA PRO A 28 -25.40 -19.56 1.33
C PRO A 28 -24.78 -18.29 0.73
N LEU A 29 -25.52 -17.58 -0.13
CA LEU A 29 -25.03 -16.37 -0.81
C LEU A 29 -24.92 -15.17 0.14
N GLN A 30 -25.83 -15.02 1.10
CA GLN A 30 -25.73 -13.96 2.11
C GLN A 30 -24.60 -14.22 3.12
N PHE A 31 -24.37 -15.48 3.50
CA PHE A 31 -23.26 -15.84 4.39
C PHE A 31 -21.90 -15.65 3.71
N TYR A 32 -21.77 -16.00 2.43
CA TYR A 32 -20.56 -15.74 1.66
C TYR A 32 -20.32 -14.25 1.42
N ALA A 33 -21.35 -13.49 1.04
CA ALA A 33 -21.22 -12.05 0.80
C ALA A 33 -20.85 -11.27 2.08
N SER A 34 -21.39 -11.65 3.24
CA SER A 34 -21.07 -11.02 4.52
C SER A 34 -19.67 -11.35 5.02
N ARG A 35 -19.18 -12.57 4.82
CA ARG A 35 -17.80 -12.98 5.16
C ARG A 35 -16.77 -12.33 4.23
N GLN A 36 -17.09 -12.23 2.93
CA GLN A 36 -16.26 -11.55 1.95
C GLN A 36 -16.21 -10.03 2.19
N ALA A 37 -17.32 -9.42 2.62
CA ALA A 37 -17.37 -8.02 3.03
C ALA A 37 -16.55 -7.78 4.31
N SER A 38 -16.68 -8.63 5.34
CA SER A 38 -15.92 -8.47 6.59
C SER A 38 -14.41 -8.63 6.38
N ASP A 39 -14.00 -9.57 5.53
CA ASP A 39 -12.58 -9.79 5.20
C ASP A 39 -12.00 -8.63 4.36
N SER A 40 -12.83 -7.95 3.57
CA SER A 40 -12.46 -6.77 2.77
C SER A 40 -12.32 -5.52 3.65
N ASP A 41 -13.24 -5.30 4.59
CA ASP A 41 -13.19 -4.18 5.53
C ASP A 41 -11.96 -4.27 6.44
N ASP A 42 -11.64 -5.47 6.94
CA ASP A 42 -10.43 -5.68 7.72
C ASP A 42 -9.17 -5.53 6.86
N TYR A 43 -9.16 -5.95 5.59
CA TYR A 43 -8.03 -5.70 4.69
C TYR A 43 -7.72 -4.21 4.58
N TRP A 44 -8.71 -3.38 4.24
CA TRP A 44 -8.52 -1.95 4.03
C TRP A 44 -8.15 -1.21 5.31
N ARG A 45 -8.69 -1.66 6.46
CA ARG A 45 -8.28 -1.15 7.77
C ARG A 45 -6.79 -1.40 8.02
N HIS A 46 -6.32 -2.62 7.84
CA HIS A 46 -4.90 -2.95 8.02
C HIS A 46 -4.00 -2.24 7.00
N PHE A 47 -4.46 -2.10 5.76
CA PHE A 47 -3.78 -1.31 4.74
C PHE A 47 -3.66 0.16 5.15
N ALA A 48 -4.76 0.79 5.58
CA ALA A 48 -4.78 2.17 6.04
C ALA A 48 -3.89 2.39 7.26
N LEU A 49 -3.85 1.42 8.20
CA LEU A 49 -2.92 1.44 9.33
C LEU A 49 -1.45 1.43 8.86
N GLY A 50 -1.10 0.55 7.92
CA GLY A 50 0.24 0.52 7.33
C GLY A 50 0.60 1.82 6.61
N PHE A 51 -0.34 2.37 5.83
CA PHE A 51 -0.16 3.64 5.13
C PHE A 51 0.06 4.80 6.12
N GLY A 52 -0.78 4.91 7.14
CA GLY A 52 -0.65 5.91 8.20
C GLY A 52 0.67 5.76 8.98
N ALA A 53 1.07 4.52 9.29
CA ALA A 53 2.35 4.25 9.93
C ALA A 53 3.54 4.69 9.06
N SER A 54 3.46 4.57 7.73
CA SER A 54 4.49 5.05 6.80
C SER A 54 4.67 6.57 6.88
N ILE A 55 3.57 7.31 6.94
CA ILE A 55 3.59 8.77 7.10
C ILE A 55 4.15 9.15 8.48
N LEU A 56 3.70 8.47 9.54
CA LEU A 56 4.21 8.73 10.88
C LEU A 56 5.71 8.45 10.99
N ALA A 57 6.20 7.41 10.32
CA ALA A 57 7.63 7.11 10.27
C ALA A 57 8.43 8.23 9.55
N HIS A 58 7.89 8.78 8.45
CA HIS A 58 8.46 9.93 7.75
C HIS A 58 8.60 11.15 8.68
N GLU A 59 7.52 11.54 9.34
CA GLU A 59 7.51 12.70 10.24
C GLU A 59 8.36 12.47 11.50
N SER A 60 8.35 11.24 12.03
CA SER A 60 9.18 10.87 13.20
C SER A 60 10.67 10.94 12.86
N ALA A 61 11.05 10.62 11.63
CA ALA A 61 12.44 10.74 11.20
C ALA A 61 12.93 12.19 11.27
N HIS A 62 12.12 13.15 10.82
CA HIS A 62 12.43 14.58 10.97
C HIS A 62 12.67 14.96 12.44
N VAL A 63 11.75 14.56 13.33
CA VAL A 63 11.85 14.84 14.78
C VAL A 63 13.12 14.22 15.36
N ILE A 64 13.36 12.93 15.12
CA ILE A 64 14.51 12.21 15.64
C ILE A 64 15.81 12.82 15.12
N SER A 65 15.90 13.14 13.82
CA SER A 65 17.09 13.76 13.24
C SER A 65 17.38 15.13 13.88
N SER A 66 16.37 15.96 14.09
CA SER A 66 16.54 17.24 14.79
C SER A 66 17.08 17.05 16.22
N LEU A 67 16.48 16.14 16.99
CA LEU A 67 16.90 15.83 18.36
C LEU A 67 18.33 15.29 18.43
N VAL A 68 18.70 14.36 17.54
CA VAL A 68 20.05 13.79 17.45
C VAL A 68 21.09 14.86 17.14
N MET A 69 20.74 15.85 16.32
CA MET A 69 21.62 16.98 16.00
C MET A 69 21.63 18.07 17.10
N GLY A 70 20.89 17.88 18.20
CA GLY A 70 20.85 18.80 19.34
C GLY A 70 19.89 19.99 19.18
N PHE A 71 18.93 19.89 18.27
CA PHE A 71 17.92 20.92 18.01
C PHE A 71 16.56 20.54 18.61
N HIS A 72 15.65 21.51 18.63
CA HIS A 72 14.35 21.39 19.28
C HIS A 72 13.26 21.49 18.20
N PRO A 73 12.78 20.35 17.66
CA PRO A 73 11.74 20.37 16.64
C PRO A 73 10.41 20.78 17.27
N TYR A 74 9.55 21.40 16.47
CA TYR A 74 8.20 21.79 16.91
C TYR A 74 7.20 21.68 15.76
N TYR A 75 5.93 21.54 16.13
CA TYR A 75 4.83 21.49 15.17
C TYR A 75 4.20 22.87 15.04
N ALA A 76 3.97 23.32 13.81
CA ALA A 76 3.16 24.49 13.53
C ALA A 76 2.46 24.35 12.17
N LEU A 77 1.68 25.35 11.79
CA LEU A 77 1.01 25.40 10.50
C LEU A 77 1.82 26.29 9.53
N ASP A 78 2.18 25.74 8.36
CA ASP A 78 2.64 26.54 7.21
C ASP A 78 1.49 26.66 6.20
N HIS A 79 0.96 27.87 5.99
CA HIS A 79 -0.16 28.11 5.07
C HIS A 79 -1.36 27.16 5.31
N GLY A 80 -1.65 26.84 6.58
CA GLY A 80 -2.73 25.93 6.99
C GLY A 80 -2.36 24.45 6.97
N ARG A 81 -1.12 24.09 6.65
CA ARG A 81 -0.65 22.69 6.61
C ARG A 81 0.16 22.35 7.87
N PRO A 82 -0.21 21.29 8.62
CA PRO A 82 0.63 20.76 9.69
C PRO A 82 2.03 20.46 9.18
N THR A 83 3.04 21.04 9.82
CA THR A 83 4.45 20.96 9.41
C THR A 83 5.33 20.76 10.64
N VAL A 84 6.30 19.86 10.53
CA VAL A 84 7.39 19.70 11.50
C VAL A 84 8.50 20.67 11.15
N PHE A 85 8.77 21.62 12.04
CA PHE A 85 9.89 22.53 11.91
C PHE A 85 11.09 21.98 12.67
N SER A 86 12.28 22.09 12.08
CA SER A 86 13.52 21.53 12.62
C SER A 86 14.04 22.24 13.86
N GLY A 87 13.73 23.53 14.03
CA GLY A 87 14.41 24.41 14.99
C GLY A 87 15.85 24.75 14.61
N ILE A 88 16.27 24.44 13.37
CA ILE A 88 17.62 24.71 12.84
C ILE A 88 17.60 26.03 12.08
N ASP A 89 18.56 26.90 12.37
CA ASP A 89 18.87 28.06 11.54
C ASP A 89 19.59 27.58 10.27
N SER A 90 18.91 27.66 9.12
CA SER A 90 19.43 27.16 7.84
C SER A 90 20.59 27.99 7.29
N ASP A 91 20.70 29.26 7.68
CA ASP A 91 21.79 30.14 7.22
C ASP A 91 23.08 29.82 7.98
N LYS A 92 22.95 29.45 9.26
CA LYS A 92 24.07 29.06 10.12
C LYS A 92 24.46 27.59 9.98
N TYR A 93 23.50 26.70 9.80
CA TYR A 93 23.67 25.24 9.81
C TYR A 93 23.01 24.57 8.60
N PRO A 94 23.39 24.94 7.36
CA PRO A 94 22.74 24.44 6.16
C PRO A 94 22.83 22.92 6.03
N HIS A 95 23.97 22.32 6.39
CA HIS A 95 24.16 20.88 6.30
C HIS A 95 23.22 20.09 7.24
N GLN A 96 23.04 20.56 8.47
CA GLN A 96 22.11 19.95 9.42
C GLN A 96 20.67 20.09 8.94
N GLN A 97 20.31 21.25 8.37
CA GLN A 97 18.99 21.45 7.78
C GLN A 97 18.77 20.54 6.55
N PHE A 98 19.80 20.30 5.74
CA PHE A 98 19.75 19.33 4.65
C PHE A 98 19.47 17.91 5.17
N ILE A 99 20.20 17.46 6.19
CA ILE A 99 20.00 16.14 6.82
C ILE A 99 18.58 16.01 7.36
N PHE A 100 18.12 17.02 8.13
CA PHE A 100 16.74 17.05 8.63
C PHE A 100 15.75 16.89 7.48
N SER A 101 15.92 17.65 6.39
CA SER A 101 14.99 17.64 5.26
C SER A 101 15.04 16.34 4.46
N ALA A 102 16.19 15.66 4.42
CA ALA A 102 16.34 14.36 3.78
C ALA A 102 15.77 13.19 4.61
N ALA A 103 15.69 13.35 5.94
CA ALA A 103 15.44 12.26 6.88
C ALA A 103 14.16 11.46 6.59
N GLY A 104 13.06 12.14 6.29
CA GLY A 104 11.77 11.50 5.98
C GLY A 104 11.87 10.60 4.75
N LEU A 105 12.28 11.16 3.60
CA LEU A 105 12.42 10.42 2.34
C LEU A 105 13.47 9.29 2.44
N THR A 106 14.58 9.49 3.15
CA THR A 106 15.56 8.43 3.39
C THR A 106 14.96 7.30 4.24
N THR A 107 14.21 7.62 5.29
CA THR A 107 13.54 6.62 6.13
C THR A 107 12.53 5.81 5.33
N GLN A 108 11.77 6.46 4.46
CA GLN A 108 10.84 5.76 3.57
C GLN A 108 11.56 4.80 2.61
N ALA A 109 12.67 5.24 2.00
CA ALA A 109 13.47 4.38 1.14
C ALA A 109 14.00 3.15 1.90
N LEU A 110 14.46 3.34 3.14
CA LEU A 110 14.95 2.26 4.00
C LEU A 110 13.85 1.28 4.40
N ILE A 111 12.68 1.78 4.82
CA ILE A 111 11.53 0.93 5.16
C ILE A 111 11.09 0.11 3.95
N ASN A 112 11.01 0.74 2.78
CA ASN A 112 10.65 0.04 1.56
C ASN A 112 11.66 -1.05 1.22
N GLU A 113 12.96 -0.77 1.30
CA GLU A 113 14.00 -1.79 1.06
C GLU A 113 13.92 -2.92 2.10
N ALA A 114 13.66 -2.60 3.37
CA ALA A 114 13.49 -3.59 4.42
C ALA A 114 12.31 -4.53 4.15
N ILE A 115 11.17 -3.98 3.74
CA ILE A 115 9.97 -4.76 3.36
C ILE A 115 10.22 -5.61 2.10
N LEU A 116 11.05 -5.13 1.17
CA LEU A 116 11.32 -5.87 -0.06
C LEU A 116 12.38 -6.95 0.10
N ASP A 117 13.43 -6.73 0.90
CA ASP A 117 14.65 -7.56 0.82
C ASP A 117 15.09 -8.23 2.12
N ILE A 118 14.53 -7.87 3.26
CA ILE A 118 14.75 -8.65 4.49
C ILE A 118 13.88 -9.91 4.39
N PRO A 119 14.41 -11.13 4.63
CA PRO A 119 13.58 -12.33 4.61
C PRO A 119 12.51 -12.32 5.71
N HIS A 120 11.22 -12.25 5.34
CA HIS A 120 10.07 -12.42 6.23
C HIS A 120 8.87 -12.99 5.47
N ALA A 121 7.86 -13.48 6.20
CA ALA A 121 6.56 -13.83 5.62
C ALA A 121 5.80 -12.54 5.28
N GLY A 122 6.17 -11.92 4.16
CA GLY A 122 5.66 -10.61 3.76
C GLY A 122 4.41 -10.66 2.85
N GLY A 123 3.95 -9.48 2.45
CA GLY A 123 2.82 -9.28 1.53
C GLY A 123 1.47 -9.02 2.17
N GLY A 124 1.42 -8.90 3.49
CA GLY A 124 0.21 -8.57 4.22
C GLY A 124 -0.32 -7.16 3.92
N PRO A 125 -1.58 -6.85 4.26
CA PRO A 125 -2.18 -5.54 3.96
C PRO A 125 -1.42 -4.38 4.61
N ILE A 126 -0.87 -4.56 5.82
CA ILE A 126 -0.05 -3.55 6.51
C ILE A 126 1.21 -3.21 5.71
N GLU A 127 1.98 -4.20 5.27
CA GLU A 127 3.22 -3.97 4.49
C GLU A 127 2.93 -3.34 3.14
N ARG A 128 1.82 -3.76 2.48
CA ARG A 128 1.33 -3.11 1.26
C ARG A 128 1.00 -1.63 1.51
N GLY A 129 0.36 -1.33 2.64
CA GLY A 129 0.08 0.03 3.08
C GLY A 129 1.36 0.84 3.33
N LEU A 130 2.34 0.24 4.01
CA LEU A 130 3.65 0.87 4.28
C LEU A 130 4.39 1.24 2.98
N LEU A 131 4.49 0.28 2.05
CA LEU A 131 5.09 0.47 0.72
C LEU A 131 4.35 1.54 -0.09
N ALA A 132 3.02 1.46 -0.14
CA ALA A 132 2.19 2.43 -0.84
C ALA A 132 2.35 3.84 -0.25
N GLY A 133 2.45 3.97 1.07
CA GLY A 133 2.74 5.23 1.76
C GLY A 133 4.10 5.79 1.38
N GLY A 134 5.16 4.97 1.40
CA GLY A 134 6.52 5.42 1.08
C GLY A 134 6.66 5.88 -0.37
N ILE A 135 6.15 5.07 -1.32
CA ILE A 135 6.14 5.43 -2.74
C ILE A 135 5.26 6.67 -2.98
N GLY A 136 4.07 6.72 -2.36
CA GLY A 136 3.12 7.82 -2.51
C GLY A 136 3.66 9.15 -1.99
N THR A 137 4.28 9.17 -0.81
CA THR A 137 4.93 10.36 -0.27
C THR A 137 6.10 10.80 -1.15
N THR A 138 6.93 9.87 -1.64
CA THR A 138 8.00 10.22 -2.59
C THR A 138 7.43 10.85 -3.86
N LEU A 139 6.38 10.25 -4.44
CA LEU A 139 5.69 10.81 -5.61
C LEU A 139 5.14 12.21 -5.33
N PHE A 140 4.53 12.42 -4.16
CA PHE A 140 4.06 13.74 -3.74
C PHE A 140 5.21 14.76 -3.73
N TYR A 141 6.34 14.44 -3.08
CA TYR A 141 7.46 15.37 -2.95
C TYR A 141 8.18 15.68 -4.26
N ILE A 142 8.20 14.76 -5.22
CA ILE A 142 8.83 15.01 -6.54
C ILE A 142 7.89 15.70 -7.55
N THR A 143 6.57 15.68 -7.31
CA THR A 143 5.56 16.30 -8.18
C THR A 143 4.94 17.55 -7.55
N LEU A 144 3.95 17.37 -6.68
CA LEU A 144 3.11 18.43 -6.11
C LEU A 144 3.82 19.20 -4.99
N GLY A 145 4.48 18.47 -4.09
CA GLY A 145 5.21 19.01 -2.95
C GLY A 145 6.53 19.67 -3.35
N ARG A 146 7.05 19.43 -4.56
CA ARG A 146 8.39 19.85 -4.99
C ARG A 146 8.70 21.34 -4.80
N ASN A 147 7.67 22.18 -4.97
CA ASN A 147 7.82 23.64 -4.92
C ASN A 147 7.29 24.28 -3.65
N ALA A 148 6.74 23.51 -2.70
CA ALA A 148 6.25 24.10 -1.45
C ALA A 148 7.39 24.71 -0.63
N SER A 149 7.09 25.81 0.06
CA SER A 149 8.01 26.60 0.90
C SER A 149 8.70 25.77 1.97
N VAL A 150 8.02 24.79 2.55
CA VAL A 150 8.52 23.91 3.62
C VAL A 150 8.75 22.48 3.15
N SER A 151 8.70 22.23 1.84
CA SER A 151 8.96 20.89 1.30
C SER A 151 10.41 20.47 1.47
N ASP A 152 10.61 19.23 1.89
CA ASP A 152 11.88 18.51 1.97
C ASP A 152 12.80 18.80 0.78
N ILE A 153 12.28 18.65 -0.45
CA ILE A 153 13.04 18.91 -1.69
C ILE A 153 13.43 20.38 -1.82
N SER A 154 12.52 21.29 -1.50
CA SER A 154 12.74 22.73 -1.63
C SER A 154 13.75 23.23 -0.58
N VAL A 155 13.69 22.71 0.64
CA VAL A 155 14.63 23.03 1.71
C VAL A 155 16.00 22.42 1.44
N MET A 156 16.09 21.15 1.01
CA MET A 156 17.35 20.52 0.59
C MET A 156 18.02 21.32 -0.54
N ALA A 157 17.26 21.78 -1.54
CA ALA A 157 17.81 22.56 -2.65
C ALA A 157 18.36 23.93 -2.24
N ARG A 158 17.82 24.52 -1.17
CA ARG A 158 18.32 25.81 -0.63
C ARG A 158 19.52 25.64 0.30
N THR A 159 19.71 24.44 0.85
CA THR A 159 20.73 24.14 1.85
C THR A 159 21.87 23.28 1.31
N SER A 160 21.89 23.04 0.00
CA SER A 160 22.95 22.29 -0.71
C SER A 160 23.23 22.91 -2.08
N SER A 161 24.21 22.37 -2.80
CA SER A 161 24.49 22.72 -4.20
C SER A 161 23.59 21.98 -5.20
N LEU A 162 22.69 21.11 -4.74
CA LEU A 162 21.85 20.28 -5.60
C LEU A 162 20.56 21.03 -5.98
N SER A 163 20.21 20.96 -7.25
CA SER A 163 18.94 21.45 -7.74
C SER A 163 17.77 20.57 -7.27
N LYS A 164 16.57 21.15 -7.26
CA LYS A 164 15.33 20.37 -7.01
C LYS A 164 15.17 19.20 -7.98
N THR A 165 15.70 19.32 -9.20
CA THR A 165 15.66 18.24 -10.20
C THR A 165 16.55 17.09 -9.79
N GLU A 166 17.80 17.37 -9.43
CA GLU A 166 18.74 16.34 -8.98
C GLU A 166 18.22 15.63 -7.72
N LEU A 167 17.70 16.38 -6.74
CA LEU A 167 17.10 15.80 -5.55
C LEU A 167 15.87 14.93 -5.87
N SER A 168 14.99 15.41 -6.75
CA SER A 168 13.83 14.62 -7.19
C SER A 168 14.25 13.34 -7.93
N LEU A 169 15.33 13.40 -8.71
CA LEU A 169 15.86 12.23 -9.42
C LEU A 169 16.51 11.24 -8.45
N ILE A 170 17.19 11.70 -7.41
CA ILE A 170 17.77 10.83 -6.38
C ILE A 170 16.64 10.06 -5.67
N PHE A 171 15.72 10.76 -5.00
CA PHE A 171 14.68 10.11 -4.20
C PHE A 171 13.63 9.42 -5.07
N GLY A 172 13.21 10.06 -6.16
CA GLY A 172 12.28 9.47 -7.13
C GLY A 172 12.89 8.27 -7.86
N GLY A 173 14.19 8.30 -8.15
CA GLY A 173 14.91 7.18 -8.76
C GLY A 173 14.93 5.95 -7.87
N PHE A 174 15.18 6.10 -6.56
CA PHE A 174 15.06 4.98 -5.60
C PHE A 174 13.66 4.37 -5.60
N SER A 175 12.62 5.20 -5.50
CA SER A 175 11.23 4.71 -5.55
C SER A 175 10.87 4.06 -6.89
N ALA A 176 11.38 4.59 -8.01
CA ALA A 176 11.17 4.01 -9.33
C ALA A 176 11.86 2.64 -9.48
N ILE A 177 13.07 2.48 -8.95
CA ILE A 177 13.77 1.20 -8.91
C ILE A 177 12.97 0.20 -8.07
N GLN A 178 12.48 0.60 -6.89
CA GLN A 178 11.65 -0.26 -6.03
C GLN A 178 10.37 -0.70 -6.76
N ALA A 179 9.63 0.23 -7.37
CA ALA A 179 8.44 -0.08 -8.16
C ALA A 179 8.75 -1.01 -9.35
N TRP A 180 9.86 -0.77 -10.05
CA TRP A 180 10.32 -1.61 -11.15
C TRP A 180 10.63 -3.03 -10.68
N ARG A 181 11.39 -3.18 -9.58
CA ARG A 181 11.71 -4.49 -8.98
C ARG A 181 10.45 -5.26 -8.63
N ILE A 182 9.54 -4.61 -7.92
CA ILE A 182 8.24 -5.15 -7.53
C ILE A 182 7.49 -5.67 -8.78
N SER A 183 7.44 -4.89 -9.86
CA SER A 183 6.76 -5.28 -11.10
C SER A 183 7.45 -6.39 -11.91
N ARG A 184 8.78 -6.52 -11.80
CA ARG A 184 9.57 -7.40 -12.68
C ARG A 184 9.87 -8.77 -12.08
N TYR A 185 10.09 -8.85 -10.77
CA TYR A 185 10.57 -10.08 -10.13
C TYR A 185 9.43 -10.89 -9.50
N PRO A 186 9.24 -12.17 -9.87
CA PRO A 186 8.17 -13.02 -9.33
C PRO A 186 8.17 -13.15 -7.80
N ARG A 187 9.34 -12.99 -7.17
CA ARG A 187 9.45 -13.03 -5.69
C ARG A 187 8.60 -11.97 -4.99
N TYR A 188 8.24 -10.88 -5.68
CA TYR A 188 7.37 -9.80 -5.15
C TYR A 188 5.90 -9.94 -5.55
N ALA A 189 5.51 -11.03 -6.23
CA ALA A 189 4.14 -11.22 -6.70
C ALA A 189 3.12 -11.18 -5.56
N HIS A 190 3.52 -11.52 -4.34
CA HIS A 190 2.69 -11.46 -3.13
C HIS A 190 2.30 -10.03 -2.71
N PHE A 191 2.86 -8.97 -3.30
CA PHE A 191 2.38 -7.59 -3.10
C PHE A 191 1.25 -7.21 -4.06
N PHE A 192 1.09 -7.95 -5.16
CA PHE A 192 0.03 -7.72 -6.16
C PHE A 192 -1.04 -8.79 -6.17
N ALA A 193 -0.72 -9.99 -5.70
CA ALA A 193 -1.62 -11.11 -5.70
C ALA A 193 -1.72 -11.72 -4.32
N ARG A 194 -2.91 -12.18 -3.94
CA ARG A 194 -3.10 -13.06 -2.78
C ARG A 194 -3.76 -14.35 -3.23
N PRO A 195 -3.40 -15.50 -2.64
CA PRO A 195 -4.22 -16.70 -2.74
C PRO A 195 -5.62 -16.40 -2.17
N THR A 196 -6.65 -16.83 -2.87
CA THR A 196 -8.04 -16.86 -2.39
C THR A 196 -8.53 -18.30 -2.43
N ASP A 197 -9.60 -18.58 -1.67
CA ASP A 197 -10.25 -19.90 -1.66
C ASP A 197 -10.75 -20.34 -3.06
N SER A 198 -10.86 -19.38 -4.00
CA SER A 198 -11.29 -19.56 -5.39
C SER A 198 -10.17 -19.44 -6.44
N GLY A 199 -8.92 -19.22 -6.05
CA GLY A 199 -7.79 -19.10 -6.98
C GLY A 199 -6.78 -18.00 -6.63
N LEU A 200 -6.29 -17.30 -7.66
CA LEU A 200 -5.33 -16.20 -7.53
C LEU A 200 -6.07 -14.87 -7.75
N ALA A 201 -6.20 -14.05 -6.70
CA ALA A 201 -6.64 -12.66 -6.88
C ALA A 201 -5.43 -11.82 -7.33
N ILE A 202 -5.52 -11.16 -8.48
CA ILE A 202 -4.48 -10.25 -9.01
C ILE A 202 -5.04 -8.81 -8.95
N GLY A 203 -4.30 -7.92 -8.30
CA GLY A 203 -4.61 -6.49 -8.22
C GLY A 203 -5.24 -6.05 -6.90
N PHE A 204 -5.57 -4.77 -6.81
CA PHE A 204 -6.40 -4.18 -5.75
C PHE A 204 -7.87 -4.54 -6.04
N SER A 205 -8.30 -5.78 -5.84
CA SER A 205 -9.71 -6.15 -6.06
C SER A 205 -10.43 -6.55 -4.77
N TYR A 206 -11.59 -5.90 -4.63
CA TYR A 206 -12.73 -6.12 -3.74
C TYR A 206 -13.30 -7.54 -3.87
#